data_AF-A0A3A8WYX4-F1
#
_entry.id   AF-A0A3A8WYX4-F1
#
_cell.length_a   1.000
_cell.length_b   1.000
_cell.length_c   1.000
_cell.angle_alpha   90.00
_cell.angle_beta   90.00
_cell.angle_gamma   90.00
#
_symmetry.space_group_name_H-M   'P 1'
#
loop_
_entity.id
_entity.type
_entity.pdbx_description
1 polymer ?
#
loop_
_entity_poly.entity_id
_entity_poly.type
_entity_poly.pdbx_seq_one_letter_code
_entity_poly.pdbx_strand_id
1 'polypeptide(L)'
;MLSQEFEKKYKDLSMCDPIPIFSDRVLGHFEEITLGHYFPPERTSDKEMKKYADLIKSNKAKYMFYSKLVYNETITSGSISFRLIISMEGYETKRRYDLLLSRQGKATTEGTHTDGQRYGLWACKGGVPVEKIDDWLEGGRGVGTYTYMQAFVDCDAFQLTANRGSIMNTDIEKLEIIKKEVNKVFKSKKIRDAMQERQDWEELEKTITSIETDKKDLSKRFTASKNRKTIKLPNGAEIFEPSKLKNGYSESETFVVLMAIIQHFPDLFSFKLLDYNTTKGIDFVVDYLGYPKYIELKGTLTKKINHPFRYIHKFICYDIDVSKNEIVEDMEPFKTTLKVIRNNVFESNDDRFDKKQYTGYVLEPEGTTIIQSMEVICLKSFLVEVLDAKIQ
;
A
#
# COMPACT_ATOMS: atom_id res chain seq x y z
N MET A 1 -35.70 -19.98 -7.34
CA MET A 1 -35.35 -18.79 -6.54
C MET A 1 -33.91 -18.36 -6.81
N LEU A 2 -32.89 -19.20 -6.57
CA LEU A 2 -31.48 -18.87 -6.85
C LEU A 2 -31.16 -18.53 -8.32
N SER A 3 -31.70 -19.27 -9.30
CA SER A 3 -31.48 -19.00 -10.73
C SER A 3 -32.07 -17.66 -11.18
N GLN A 4 -33.29 -17.36 -10.76
CA GLN A 4 -33.97 -16.09 -11.04
C GLN A 4 -33.27 -14.90 -10.39
N GLU A 5 -32.71 -15.08 -9.18
CA GLU A 5 -31.88 -14.05 -8.53
C GLU A 5 -30.57 -13.82 -9.29
N PHE A 6 -29.92 -14.88 -9.76
CA PHE A 6 -28.71 -14.80 -10.56
C PHE A 6 -28.96 -14.07 -11.88
N GLU A 7 -29.98 -14.48 -12.63
CA GLU A 7 -30.38 -13.84 -13.90
C GLU A 7 -30.71 -12.35 -13.69
N LYS A 8 -31.47 -12.01 -12.64
CA LYS A 8 -31.79 -10.62 -12.32
C LYS A 8 -30.57 -9.79 -11.94
N LYS A 9 -29.59 -10.41 -11.27
CA LYS A 9 -28.37 -9.75 -10.81
C LYS A 9 -27.37 -9.51 -11.95
N TYR A 10 -27.27 -10.44 -12.88
CA TYR A 10 -26.27 -10.47 -13.95
C TYR A 10 -26.92 -10.25 -15.32
N LYS A 11 -27.77 -9.24 -15.42
CA LYS A 11 -28.60 -8.96 -16.61
C LYS A 11 -27.98 -8.01 -17.65
N ASP A 12 -26.84 -7.40 -17.33
CA ASP A 12 -26.24 -6.38 -18.19
C ASP A 12 -24.71 -6.37 -18.13
N LEU A 13 -24.11 -5.77 -19.16
CA LEU A 13 -22.66 -5.70 -19.36
C LEU A 13 -21.90 -4.93 -18.27
N SER A 14 -22.58 -4.14 -17.42
CA SER A 14 -21.93 -3.48 -16.28
C SER A 14 -21.74 -4.44 -15.11
N MET A 15 -22.53 -5.52 -15.04
CA MET A 15 -22.49 -6.52 -13.96
C MET A 15 -21.63 -7.74 -14.29
N CYS A 16 -21.74 -8.28 -15.50
CA CYS A 16 -20.92 -9.40 -15.99
C CYS A 16 -20.72 -9.30 -17.51
N ASP A 17 -19.70 -9.97 -18.02
CA ASP A 17 -19.46 -10.11 -19.46
C ASP A 17 -18.77 -11.46 -19.69
N PRO A 18 -19.42 -12.43 -20.37
CA PRO A 18 -20.67 -12.28 -21.12
C PRO A 18 -21.90 -12.19 -20.21
N ILE A 19 -23.00 -11.68 -20.76
CA ILE A 19 -24.31 -11.76 -20.10
C ILE A 19 -24.79 -13.22 -20.20
N PRO A 20 -25.12 -13.89 -19.08
CA PRO A 20 -25.71 -15.22 -19.07
C PRO A 20 -26.95 -15.29 -19.96
N ILE A 21 -27.01 -16.34 -20.80
CA ILE A 21 -28.14 -16.61 -21.67
C ILE A 21 -28.91 -17.79 -21.08
N PHE A 22 -30.21 -17.61 -20.87
CA PHE A 22 -31.07 -18.67 -20.37
C PHE A 22 -32.01 -19.18 -21.47
N SER A 23 -32.25 -20.49 -21.48
CA SER A 23 -33.18 -21.13 -22.41
C SER A 23 -34.13 -22.08 -21.69
N ASP A 24 -35.36 -22.14 -22.20
CA ASP A 24 -36.33 -23.16 -21.80
C ASP A 24 -36.07 -24.46 -22.58
N ARG A 25 -35.76 -25.53 -21.85
CA ARG A 25 -35.59 -26.87 -22.36
C ARG A 25 -36.65 -27.79 -21.75
N VAL A 26 -36.78 -29.00 -22.30
CA VAL A 26 -37.72 -30.02 -21.79
C VAL A 26 -37.54 -30.28 -20.29
N LEU A 27 -36.30 -30.14 -19.79
CA LEU A 27 -35.93 -30.39 -18.40
C LEU A 27 -36.10 -29.15 -17.48
N GLY A 28 -36.45 -27.98 -18.03
CA GLY A 28 -36.55 -26.72 -17.28
C GLY A 28 -35.81 -25.54 -17.90
N HIS A 29 -35.70 -24.46 -17.13
CA HIS A 29 -35.07 -23.19 -17.52
C HIS A 29 -33.61 -23.14 -17.02
N PHE A 30 -32.64 -23.12 -17.94
CA PHE A 30 -31.22 -23.25 -17.60
C PHE A 30 -30.35 -22.24 -18.34
N GLU A 31 -29.21 -21.90 -17.73
CA GLU A 31 -28.14 -21.16 -18.39
C GLU A 31 -27.49 -22.02 -19.48
N GLU A 32 -27.29 -21.44 -20.66
CA GLU A 32 -26.57 -22.08 -21.75
C GLU A 32 -25.07 -21.79 -21.65
N ILE A 33 -24.29 -22.84 -21.35
CA ILE A 33 -22.83 -22.76 -21.31
C ILE A 33 -22.27 -23.41 -22.59
N THR A 34 -21.75 -22.58 -23.49
CA THR A 34 -21.15 -23.03 -24.75
C THR A 34 -19.72 -23.55 -24.59
N LEU A 35 -18.99 -23.01 -23.61
CA LEU A 35 -17.60 -23.36 -23.33
C LEU A 35 -17.31 -23.21 -21.83
N GLY A 36 -16.51 -24.12 -21.27
CA GLY A 36 -16.19 -24.11 -19.83
C GLY A 36 -15.36 -22.89 -19.39
N HIS A 37 -14.53 -22.34 -20.28
CA HIS A 37 -13.81 -21.09 -20.06
C HIS A 37 -14.20 -20.09 -21.16
N TYR A 38 -14.59 -18.88 -20.77
CA TYR A 38 -14.93 -17.82 -21.71
C TYR A 38 -13.67 -17.06 -22.15
N PHE A 39 -13.40 -17.02 -23.45
CA PHE A 39 -12.33 -16.20 -24.03
C PHE A 39 -12.91 -14.85 -24.47
N PRO A 40 -12.52 -13.73 -23.85
CA PRO A 40 -13.07 -12.42 -24.19
C PRO A 40 -12.65 -11.96 -25.59
N PRO A 41 -13.40 -11.04 -26.22
CA PRO A 41 -12.95 -10.35 -27.42
C PRO A 41 -11.62 -9.63 -27.21
N GLU A 42 -10.77 -9.61 -28.24
CA GLU A 42 -9.44 -9.00 -28.15
C GLU A 42 -9.51 -7.50 -27.86
N ARG A 43 -8.65 -7.06 -26.94
CA ARG A 43 -8.43 -5.68 -26.52
C ARG A 43 -6.96 -5.51 -26.20
N THR A 44 -6.21 -4.99 -27.18
CA THR A 44 -4.74 -4.88 -27.11
C THR A 44 -4.24 -3.44 -27.19
N SER A 45 -5.13 -2.49 -27.50
CA SER A 45 -4.83 -1.06 -27.56
C SER A 45 -5.52 -0.25 -26.46
N ASP A 46 -4.94 0.90 -26.08
CA ASP A 46 -5.56 1.86 -25.14
C ASP A 46 -6.99 2.23 -25.56
N LYS A 47 -7.20 2.45 -26.86
CA LYS A 47 -8.51 2.83 -27.42
C LYS A 47 -9.56 1.75 -27.16
N GLU A 48 -9.24 0.48 -27.38
CA GLU A 48 -10.16 -0.64 -27.18
C GLU A 48 -10.44 -0.88 -25.70
N MET A 49 -9.40 -0.88 -24.87
CA MET A 49 -9.53 -1.04 -23.42
C MET A 49 -10.33 0.10 -22.81
N LYS A 50 -10.10 1.34 -23.24
CA LYS A 50 -10.87 2.52 -22.82
C LYS A 50 -12.32 2.43 -23.27
N LYS A 51 -12.57 2.12 -24.55
CA LYS A 51 -13.93 1.96 -25.09
C LYS A 51 -14.71 0.91 -24.29
N TYR A 52 -14.06 -0.18 -23.91
CA TYR A 52 -14.68 -1.23 -23.09
C TYR A 52 -14.94 -0.74 -21.66
N ALA A 53 -13.97 -0.10 -21.01
CA ALA A 53 -14.15 0.47 -19.67
C ALA A 53 -15.32 1.47 -19.62
N ASP A 54 -15.43 2.34 -20.63
CA ASP A 54 -16.53 3.31 -20.77
C ASP A 54 -17.88 2.59 -20.97
N LEU A 55 -17.91 1.54 -21.82
CA LEU A 55 -19.11 0.73 -22.08
C LEU A 55 -19.66 0.09 -20.79
N ILE A 56 -18.78 -0.43 -19.94
CA ILE A 56 -19.16 -1.05 -18.66
C ILE A 56 -19.23 -0.06 -17.49
N LYS A 57 -19.00 1.24 -17.76
CA LYS A 57 -18.99 2.33 -16.77
C LYS A 57 -18.00 2.09 -15.62
N SER A 58 -16.81 1.58 -15.93
CA SER A 58 -15.77 1.32 -14.95
C SER A 58 -14.72 2.43 -14.91
N ASN A 59 -14.36 2.83 -13.68
CA ASN A 59 -13.28 3.80 -13.43
C ASN A 59 -11.94 3.10 -13.12
N LYS A 60 -11.83 1.80 -13.40
CA LYS A 60 -10.59 1.03 -13.19
C LYS A 60 -9.55 1.39 -14.26
N ALA A 61 -8.29 1.19 -13.92
CA ALA A 61 -7.19 1.37 -14.85
C ALA A 61 -7.39 0.55 -16.13
N LYS A 62 -7.13 1.16 -17.28
CA LYS A 62 -7.55 0.60 -18.58
C LYS A 62 -6.88 -0.74 -18.89
N TYR A 63 -5.58 -0.86 -18.58
CA TYR A 63 -4.81 -2.08 -18.79
C TYR A 63 -5.40 -3.31 -18.06
N MET A 64 -6.21 -3.10 -17.02
CA MET A 64 -6.90 -4.19 -16.31
C MET A 64 -7.95 -4.88 -17.18
N PHE A 65 -8.32 -4.30 -18.33
CA PHE A 65 -9.26 -4.84 -19.30
C PHE A 65 -8.60 -5.46 -20.54
N TYR A 66 -7.27 -5.62 -20.52
CA TYR A 66 -6.51 -6.26 -21.59
C TYR A 66 -7.02 -7.69 -21.85
N SER A 67 -7.10 -8.09 -23.12
CA SER A 67 -7.39 -9.47 -23.50
C SER A 67 -6.79 -9.79 -24.87
N LYS A 68 -6.09 -10.92 -24.97
CA LYS A 68 -5.45 -11.37 -26.21
C LYS A 68 -5.36 -12.88 -26.26
N LEU A 69 -5.92 -13.49 -27.30
CA LEU A 69 -5.75 -14.91 -27.56
C LEU A 69 -4.46 -15.10 -28.35
N VAL A 70 -3.37 -15.40 -27.64
CA VAL A 70 -2.02 -15.41 -28.22
C VAL A 70 -1.76 -16.68 -29.04
N TYR A 71 -2.30 -17.82 -28.58
CA TYR A 71 -2.05 -19.12 -29.19
C TYR A 71 -3.29 -20.02 -29.11
N ASN A 72 -3.58 -20.75 -30.17
CA ASN A 72 -4.67 -21.72 -30.23
C ASN A 72 -4.43 -22.66 -31.42
N GLU A 73 -3.54 -23.63 -31.24
CA GLU A 73 -3.15 -24.57 -32.31
C GLU A 73 -3.04 -25.98 -31.77
N THR A 74 -3.15 -26.96 -32.67
CA THR A 74 -2.86 -28.36 -32.39
C THR A 74 -1.41 -28.64 -32.73
N ILE A 75 -0.67 -29.20 -31.77
CA ILE A 75 0.74 -29.57 -31.89
C ILE A 75 0.80 -31.10 -31.98
N THR A 76 1.52 -31.60 -32.99
CA THR A 76 1.78 -33.03 -33.17
C THR A 76 3.28 -33.28 -33.09
N SER A 77 3.68 -34.21 -32.22
CA SER A 77 5.06 -34.62 -32.04
C SER A 77 5.13 -36.14 -31.84
N GLY A 78 5.71 -36.83 -32.82
CA GLY A 78 5.69 -38.30 -32.88
C GLY A 78 4.26 -38.83 -32.96
N SER A 79 3.91 -39.74 -32.04
CA SER A 79 2.55 -40.33 -31.93
C SER A 79 1.60 -39.52 -31.05
N ILE A 80 2.03 -38.37 -30.52
CA ILE A 80 1.25 -37.55 -29.60
C ILE A 80 0.73 -36.32 -30.33
N SER A 81 -0.55 -36.02 -30.14
CA SER A 81 -1.19 -34.81 -30.60
C SER A 81 -1.94 -34.15 -29.43
N PHE A 82 -1.79 -32.84 -29.28
CA PHE A 82 -2.47 -32.08 -28.23
C PHE A 82 -2.78 -30.67 -28.71
N ARG A 83 -3.83 -30.06 -28.16
CA ARG A 83 -4.20 -28.67 -28.42
C ARG A 83 -3.60 -27.78 -27.33
N LEU A 84 -2.91 -26.72 -27.74
CA LEU A 84 -2.41 -25.70 -26.82
C LEU A 84 -3.16 -24.38 -27.06
N ILE A 85 -3.73 -23.84 -25.99
CA ILE A 85 -4.41 -22.55 -25.98
C ILE A 85 -3.72 -21.65 -24.96
N ILE A 86 -3.43 -20.40 -25.33
CA ILE A 86 -2.81 -19.40 -24.45
C ILE A 86 -3.55 -18.07 -24.63
N SER A 87 -4.20 -17.62 -23.57
CA SER A 87 -4.86 -16.32 -23.46
C SER A 87 -4.15 -15.47 -22.40
N MET A 88 -3.94 -14.19 -22.70
CA MET A 88 -3.38 -13.20 -21.78
C MET A 88 -4.45 -12.18 -21.44
N GLU A 89 -4.67 -11.95 -20.14
CA GLU A 89 -5.83 -11.20 -19.67
C GLU A 89 -5.51 -10.31 -18.47
N GLY A 90 -6.10 -9.12 -18.49
CA GLY A 90 -6.11 -8.19 -17.37
C GLY A 90 -6.94 -8.70 -16.20
N TYR A 91 -6.64 -8.21 -15.01
CA TYR A 91 -7.27 -8.65 -13.78
C TYR A 91 -8.78 -8.36 -13.72
N GLU A 92 -9.23 -7.24 -14.26
CA GLU A 92 -10.66 -6.90 -14.27
C GLU A 92 -11.39 -7.65 -15.38
N THR A 93 -10.76 -7.97 -16.51
CA THR A 93 -11.35 -8.82 -17.56
C THR A 93 -11.83 -10.16 -16.99
N LYS A 94 -10.99 -10.85 -16.21
CA LYS A 94 -11.31 -12.13 -15.57
C LYS A 94 -12.53 -12.04 -14.66
N ARG A 95 -12.58 -10.98 -13.87
CA ARG A 95 -13.64 -10.72 -12.88
C ARG A 95 -14.99 -10.40 -13.52
N ARG A 96 -15.03 -10.20 -14.85
CA ARG A 96 -16.29 -9.98 -15.60
C ARG A 96 -17.07 -11.28 -15.80
N TYR A 97 -16.38 -12.39 -16.06
CA TYR A 97 -17.01 -13.68 -16.28
C TYR A 97 -16.80 -14.65 -15.11
N ASP A 98 -15.69 -14.53 -14.38
CA ASP A 98 -15.41 -15.34 -13.20
C ASP A 98 -15.92 -14.64 -11.92
N LEU A 99 -17.21 -14.83 -11.67
CA LEU A 99 -17.94 -14.14 -10.60
C LEU A 99 -17.54 -14.56 -9.19
N LEU A 100 -16.86 -15.71 -9.06
CA LEU A 100 -16.34 -16.24 -7.80
C LEU A 100 -14.87 -15.87 -7.56
N LEU A 101 -14.24 -15.17 -8.50
CA LEU A 101 -12.88 -14.69 -8.36
C LEU A 101 -12.81 -13.59 -7.28
N SER A 102 -12.01 -13.85 -6.26
CA SER A 102 -11.79 -12.94 -5.14
C SER A 102 -11.29 -11.57 -5.62
N ARG A 103 -11.77 -10.52 -4.94
CA ARG A 103 -11.38 -9.14 -5.22
C ARG A 103 -10.36 -8.69 -4.17
N GLN A 104 -9.33 -7.98 -4.61
CA GLN A 104 -8.36 -7.38 -3.70
C GLN A 104 -9.07 -6.53 -2.63
N GLY A 105 -8.72 -6.76 -1.37
CA GLY A 105 -9.26 -6.03 -0.22
C GLY A 105 -10.65 -6.48 0.27
N LYS A 106 -11.23 -7.55 -0.29
CA LYS A 106 -12.45 -8.17 0.27
C LYS A 106 -12.10 -9.47 1.00
N ALA A 107 -12.79 -9.72 2.11
CA ALA A 107 -12.69 -10.99 2.82
C ALA A 107 -13.12 -12.14 1.90
N THR A 108 -12.32 -13.21 1.88
CA THR A 108 -12.63 -14.46 1.19
C THR A 108 -13.91 -15.03 1.79
N THR A 109 -14.96 -15.18 0.99
CA THR A 109 -16.18 -15.87 1.38
C THR A 109 -16.11 -17.32 0.94
N GLU A 110 -16.86 -18.18 1.61
CA GLU A 110 -17.01 -19.58 1.22
C GLU A 110 -17.41 -19.67 -0.27
N GLY A 111 -16.70 -20.52 -1.04
CA GLY A 111 -16.90 -20.69 -2.47
C GLY A 111 -16.16 -19.70 -3.39
N THR A 112 -15.38 -18.75 -2.86
CA THR A 112 -14.52 -17.89 -3.69
C THR A 112 -13.11 -18.46 -3.89
N HIS A 113 -12.48 -18.14 -5.02
CA HIS A 113 -11.11 -18.55 -5.33
C HIS A 113 -10.22 -17.36 -5.72
N THR A 114 -8.91 -17.53 -5.60
CA THR A 114 -7.91 -16.52 -5.96
C THR A 114 -7.47 -16.65 -7.42
N ASP A 115 -6.91 -15.56 -7.99
CA ASP A 115 -6.31 -15.63 -9.33
C ASP A 115 -5.26 -16.74 -9.40
N GLY A 116 -4.47 -16.93 -8.33
CA GLY A 116 -3.43 -17.97 -8.26
C GLY A 116 -3.96 -19.40 -8.27
N GLN A 117 -5.17 -19.64 -7.75
CA GLN A 117 -5.80 -20.96 -7.77
C GLN A 117 -6.42 -21.29 -9.14
N ARG A 118 -6.96 -20.27 -9.83
CA ARG A 118 -7.73 -20.48 -11.05
C ARG A 118 -6.93 -20.30 -12.34
N TYR A 119 -6.05 -19.30 -12.39
CA TYR A 119 -5.38 -18.87 -13.61
C TYR A 119 -3.93 -19.35 -13.67
N GLY A 120 -3.53 -19.83 -14.85
CA GLY A 120 -2.23 -20.40 -15.14
C GLY A 120 -2.31 -21.43 -16.26
N LEU A 121 -1.36 -22.37 -16.28
CA LEU A 121 -1.30 -23.48 -17.24
C LEU A 121 -1.99 -24.72 -16.69
N TRP A 122 -2.94 -25.26 -17.45
CA TRP A 122 -3.73 -26.43 -17.06
C TRP A 122 -3.53 -27.59 -18.04
N ALA A 123 -3.32 -28.79 -17.50
CA ALA A 123 -3.47 -30.02 -18.25
C ALA A 123 -4.95 -30.37 -18.35
N CYS A 124 -5.42 -30.65 -19.56
CA CYS A 124 -6.80 -30.98 -19.87
C CYS A 124 -6.89 -32.31 -20.59
N LYS A 125 -7.99 -33.03 -20.38
CA LYS A 125 -8.33 -34.22 -21.15
C LYS A 125 -9.78 -34.14 -21.62
N GLY A 126 -9.99 -34.26 -22.93
CA GLY A 126 -11.32 -34.13 -23.53
C GLY A 126 -11.96 -32.77 -23.26
N GLY A 127 -11.15 -31.71 -23.22
CA GLY A 127 -11.60 -30.35 -22.93
C GLY A 127 -11.90 -30.04 -21.45
N VAL A 128 -11.66 -30.97 -20.53
CA VAL A 128 -11.86 -30.77 -19.09
C VAL A 128 -10.52 -30.51 -18.41
N PRO A 129 -10.33 -29.37 -17.71
CA PRO A 129 -9.15 -29.11 -16.89
C PRO A 129 -9.03 -30.13 -15.74
N VAL A 130 -7.84 -30.71 -15.59
CA VAL A 130 -7.55 -31.75 -14.59
C VAL A 130 -6.60 -31.22 -13.53
N GLU A 131 -5.41 -30.81 -13.94
CA GLU A 131 -4.30 -30.49 -13.05
C GLU A 131 -3.61 -29.21 -13.50
N LYS A 132 -3.26 -28.35 -12.54
CA LYS A 132 -2.49 -27.14 -12.82
C LYS A 132 -1.01 -27.49 -12.87
N ILE A 133 -0.37 -27.17 -13.99
CA ILE A 133 0.99 -27.57 -14.37
C ILE A 133 1.89 -26.36 -14.63
N ASP A 134 1.72 -25.30 -13.83
CA ASP A 134 2.53 -24.07 -13.94
C ASP A 134 4.03 -24.37 -13.83
N ASP A 135 4.40 -25.38 -13.04
CA ASP A 135 5.76 -25.84 -12.81
C ASP A 135 6.45 -26.41 -14.06
N TRP A 136 5.70 -26.65 -15.14
CA TRP A 136 6.27 -26.99 -16.44
C TRP A 136 7.02 -25.83 -17.08
N LEU A 137 6.69 -24.59 -16.71
CA LEU A 137 7.31 -23.39 -17.22
C LEU A 137 8.43 -22.91 -16.29
N GLU A 138 9.47 -22.31 -16.86
CA GLU A 138 10.54 -21.67 -16.09
C GLU A 138 9.95 -20.62 -15.12
N GLY A 139 10.30 -20.66 -13.84
CA GLY A 139 9.75 -19.75 -12.82
C GLY A 139 8.35 -20.10 -12.31
N GLY A 140 7.70 -21.16 -12.80
CA GLY A 140 6.35 -21.58 -12.40
C GLY A 140 6.22 -22.22 -11.02
N ARG A 141 7.22 -22.06 -10.15
CA ARG A 141 7.17 -22.56 -8.76
C ARG A 141 6.56 -21.48 -7.86
N GLY A 142 5.28 -21.62 -7.55
CA GLY A 142 4.57 -20.78 -6.57
C GLY A 142 3.15 -20.38 -7.01
N VAL A 143 2.27 -20.18 -6.03
CA VAL A 143 0.92 -19.65 -6.28
C VAL A 143 1.04 -18.18 -6.67
N GLY A 144 0.84 -17.84 -7.95
CA GLY A 144 0.74 -16.44 -8.37
C GLY A 144 1.51 -16.02 -9.64
N THR A 145 2.49 -16.82 -10.09
CA THR A 145 3.45 -16.39 -11.13
C THR A 145 2.79 -16.08 -12.48
N TYR A 146 1.83 -16.91 -12.88
CA TYR A 146 1.18 -16.84 -14.19
C TYR A 146 -0.29 -16.41 -14.12
N THR A 147 -0.67 -15.67 -13.07
CA THR A 147 -2.06 -15.24 -12.84
C THR A 147 -2.63 -14.33 -13.93
N TYR A 148 -1.78 -13.67 -14.72
CA TYR A 148 -2.20 -12.88 -15.88
C TYR A 148 -2.54 -13.74 -17.11
N MET A 149 -2.17 -15.02 -17.12
CA MET A 149 -2.37 -15.94 -18.23
C MET A 149 -3.42 -17.00 -17.90
N GLN A 150 -4.20 -17.40 -18.90
CA GLN A 150 -4.94 -18.65 -18.90
C GLN A 150 -4.47 -19.51 -20.06
N ALA A 151 -3.92 -20.69 -19.77
CA ALA A 151 -3.42 -21.60 -20.79
C ALA A 151 -3.89 -23.04 -20.53
N PHE A 152 -4.12 -23.78 -21.61
CA PHE A 152 -4.65 -25.14 -21.59
C PHE A 152 -3.86 -26.03 -22.53
N VAL A 153 -3.43 -27.19 -22.04
CA VAL A 153 -2.81 -28.27 -22.80
C VAL A 153 -3.82 -29.42 -22.83
N ASP A 154 -4.60 -29.56 -23.89
CA ASP A 154 -5.62 -30.61 -24.02
C ASP A 154 -5.10 -31.80 -24.82
N CYS A 155 -4.97 -32.96 -24.16
CA CYS A 155 -4.43 -34.16 -24.77
C CYS A 155 -5.16 -35.42 -24.31
N ASP A 156 -5.68 -36.20 -25.26
CA ASP A 156 -6.34 -37.47 -24.98
C ASP A 156 -5.38 -38.56 -24.47
N ALA A 157 -4.08 -38.40 -24.73
CA ALA A 157 -3.04 -39.32 -24.29
C ALA A 157 -2.76 -39.26 -22.78
N PHE A 158 -3.24 -38.24 -22.05
CA PHE A 158 -3.10 -38.19 -20.60
C PHE A 158 -3.84 -39.35 -19.93
N GLN A 159 -3.17 -40.05 -19.03
CA GLN A 159 -3.79 -41.08 -18.19
C GLN A 159 -4.06 -40.48 -16.82
N LEU A 160 -5.33 -40.50 -16.43
CA LEU A 160 -5.78 -39.89 -15.19
C LEU A 160 -5.61 -40.86 -14.01
N THR A 161 -5.40 -40.31 -12.83
CA THR A 161 -5.50 -41.03 -11.56
C THR A 161 -6.93 -41.52 -11.30
N ALA A 162 -7.11 -42.45 -10.36
CA ALA A 162 -8.43 -43.01 -10.05
C ALA A 162 -9.45 -41.93 -9.61
N ASN A 163 -8.99 -40.93 -8.87
CA ASN A 163 -9.80 -39.77 -8.47
C ASN A 163 -9.96 -38.70 -9.58
N ARG A 164 -9.36 -38.93 -10.77
CA ARG A 164 -9.36 -38.03 -11.93
C ARG A 164 -8.84 -36.61 -11.67
N GLY A 165 -8.06 -36.44 -10.60
CA GLY A 165 -7.52 -35.13 -10.19
C GLY A 165 -6.09 -34.87 -10.65
N SER A 166 -5.46 -35.83 -11.34
CA SER A 166 -4.07 -35.69 -11.78
C SER A 166 -3.79 -36.50 -13.03
N ILE A 167 -2.80 -36.05 -13.81
CA ILE A 167 -2.26 -36.72 -14.99
C ILE A 167 -1.04 -37.62 -14.69
N MET A 168 -0.70 -37.81 -13.41
CA MET A 168 0.52 -38.52 -12.98
C MET A 168 0.55 -40.02 -13.33
N ASN A 169 -0.56 -40.61 -13.75
CA ASN A 169 -0.56 -41.96 -14.31
C ASN A 169 -0.06 -42.01 -15.75
N THR A 170 0.11 -40.86 -16.42
CA THR A 170 0.62 -40.78 -17.79
C THR A 170 2.08 -41.21 -17.83
N ASP A 171 2.44 -41.97 -18.87
CA ASP A 171 3.81 -42.30 -19.18
C ASP A 171 4.72 -41.06 -19.20
N ILE A 172 5.83 -41.13 -18.46
CA ILE A 172 6.81 -40.06 -18.28
C ILE A 172 7.35 -39.60 -19.64
N GLU A 173 7.60 -40.52 -20.58
CA GLU A 173 8.11 -40.15 -21.90
C GLU A 173 7.14 -39.24 -22.65
N LYS A 174 5.83 -39.51 -22.53
CA LYS A 174 4.78 -38.70 -23.16
C LYS A 174 4.70 -37.32 -22.50
N LEU A 175 4.78 -37.27 -21.17
CA LEU A 175 4.77 -36.01 -20.42
C LEU A 175 5.96 -35.11 -20.82
N GLU A 176 7.17 -35.68 -20.93
CA GLU A 176 8.36 -34.92 -21.30
C GLU A 176 8.30 -34.42 -22.76
N ILE A 177 7.75 -35.21 -23.70
CA ILE A 177 7.52 -34.75 -25.08
C ILE A 177 6.57 -33.54 -25.11
N ILE A 178 5.43 -33.64 -24.43
CA ILE A 178 4.44 -32.56 -24.38
C ILE A 178 5.04 -31.32 -23.70
N LYS A 179 5.66 -31.50 -22.53
CA LYS A 179 6.31 -30.43 -21.77
C LYS A 179 7.39 -29.71 -22.58
N LYS A 180 8.18 -30.44 -23.36
CA LYS A 180 9.20 -29.86 -24.25
C LYS A 180 8.58 -28.98 -25.34
N GLU A 181 7.53 -29.46 -26.02
CA GLU A 181 6.87 -28.66 -27.07
C GLU A 181 6.12 -27.46 -26.47
N VAL A 182 5.49 -27.60 -25.31
CA VAL A 182 4.90 -26.46 -24.58
C VAL A 182 5.97 -25.41 -24.28
N ASN A 183 7.10 -25.81 -23.68
CA ASN A 183 8.20 -24.89 -23.39
C ASN A 183 8.76 -24.20 -24.64
N LYS A 184 8.84 -24.92 -25.77
CA LYS A 184 9.27 -24.35 -27.05
C LYS A 184 8.30 -23.26 -27.54
N VAL A 185 6.99 -23.46 -27.42
CA VAL A 185 5.99 -22.43 -27.75
C VAL A 185 6.11 -21.23 -26.82
N PHE A 186 6.26 -21.45 -25.51
CA PHE A 186 6.44 -20.37 -24.52
C PHE A 186 7.73 -19.57 -24.73
N LYS A 187 8.79 -20.20 -25.24
CA LYS A 187 10.06 -19.55 -25.62
C LYS A 187 9.98 -18.82 -26.97
N SER A 188 8.93 -19.02 -27.75
CA SER A 188 8.76 -18.36 -29.04
C SER A 188 8.60 -16.85 -28.88
N LYS A 189 9.06 -16.10 -29.88
CA LYS A 189 8.94 -14.63 -29.91
C LYS A 189 7.49 -14.17 -29.73
N LYS A 190 6.53 -14.86 -30.36
CA LYS A 190 5.10 -14.51 -30.30
C LYS A 190 4.57 -14.47 -28.85
N ILE A 191 4.89 -15.49 -28.05
CA ILE A 191 4.42 -15.56 -26.65
C ILE A 191 5.16 -14.54 -25.79
N ARG A 192 6.49 -14.45 -25.94
CA ARG A 192 7.31 -13.50 -25.19
C ARG A 192 6.89 -12.06 -25.42
N ASP A 193 6.67 -11.67 -26.67
CA ASP A 193 6.24 -10.32 -27.03
C ASP A 193 4.86 -10.01 -26.41
N ALA A 194 3.92 -10.97 -26.42
CA ALA A 194 2.60 -10.78 -25.81
C ALA A 194 2.64 -10.69 -24.27
N MET A 195 3.54 -11.42 -23.62
CA MET A 195 3.76 -11.32 -22.17
C MET A 195 4.36 -9.95 -21.82
N GLN A 196 5.36 -9.51 -22.58
CA GLN A 196 6.01 -8.21 -22.40
C GLN A 196 5.03 -7.06 -22.64
N GLU A 197 4.28 -7.08 -23.73
CA GLU A 197 3.24 -6.08 -24.07
C GLU A 197 2.27 -5.88 -22.90
N ARG A 198 1.80 -6.97 -22.29
CA ARG A 198 0.90 -6.90 -21.12
C ARG A 198 1.59 -6.28 -19.90
N GLN A 199 2.88 -6.54 -19.69
CA GLN A 199 3.65 -5.94 -18.60
C GLN A 199 3.90 -4.44 -18.83
N ASP A 200 4.28 -4.06 -20.05
CA ASP A 200 4.51 -2.68 -20.45
C ASP A 200 3.27 -1.81 -20.23
N TRP A 201 2.07 -2.33 -20.55
CA TRP A 201 0.81 -1.64 -20.27
C TRP A 201 0.57 -1.38 -18.78
N GLU A 202 0.88 -2.35 -17.92
CA GLU A 202 0.74 -2.20 -16.47
C GLU A 202 1.74 -1.17 -15.91
N GLU A 203 2.99 -1.19 -16.38
CA GLU A 203 4.03 -0.25 -15.94
C GLU A 203 3.76 1.18 -16.42
N LEU A 204 3.32 1.34 -17.67
CA LEU A 204 2.98 2.65 -18.24
C LEU A 204 1.87 3.34 -17.45
N GLU A 205 0.78 2.63 -17.14
CA GLU A 205 -0.33 3.21 -16.38
C GLU A 205 0.08 3.55 -14.93
N LYS A 206 0.87 2.69 -14.27
CA LYS A 206 1.42 2.98 -12.93
C LYS A 206 2.25 4.26 -12.95
N THR A 207 3.06 4.43 -13.98
CA THR A 207 3.89 5.62 -14.18
C THR A 207 3.02 6.86 -14.39
N ILE A 208 2.03 6.80 -15.28
CA ILE A 208 1.08 7.91 -15.52
C ILE A 208 0.32 8.27 -14.25
N THR A 209 -0.19 7.28 -13.53
CA THR A 209 -0.92 7.49 -12.26
C THR A 209 -0.03 8.16 -11.21
N SER A 210 1.24 7.74 -11.11
CA SER A 210 2.21 8.36 -10.21
C SER A 210 2.46 9.82 -10.58
N ILE A 211 2.67 10.12 -11.87
CA ILE A 211 2.85 11.49 -12.37
C ILE A 211 1.62 12.36 -12.09
N GLU A 212 0.42 11.85 -12.33
CA GLU A 212 -0.81 12.58 -12.06
C GLU A 212 -1.04 12.83 -10.56
N THR A 213 -0.70 11.85 -9.72
CA THR A 213 -0.80 11.96 -8.26
C THR A 213 0.19 13.01 -7.75
N ASP A 214 1.44 12.94 -8.21
CA ASP A 214 2.47 13.92 -7.88
C ASP A 214 2.06 15.34 -8.30
N LYS A 215 1.54 15.50 -9.53
CA LYS A 215 1.00 16.78 -10.01
C LYS A 215 -0.14 17.30 -9.12
N LYS A 216 -1.07 16.43 -8.71
CA LYS A 216 -2.17 16.79 -7.82
C LYS A 216 -1.65 17.21 -6.45
N ASP A 217 -0.70 16.48 -5.89
CA ASP A 217 -0.14 16.76 -4.58
C ASP A 217 0.72 18.03 -4.58
N LEU A 218 1.50 18.27 -5.64
CA LEU A 218 2.20 19.52 -5.85
C LEU A 218 1.22 20.70 -5.92
N SER A 219 0.12 20.57 -6.67
CA SER A 219 -0.90 21.62 -6.78
C SER A 219 -1.59 21.90 -5.44
N LYS A 220 -1.89 20.87 -4.64
CA LYS A 220 -2.41 21.03 -3.28
C LYS A 220 -1.41 21.78 -2.40
N ARG A 221 -0.13 21.37 -2.42
CA ARG A 221 0.94 22.00 -1.62
C ARG A 221 1.14 23.47 -1.99
N PHE A 222 1.15 23.80 -3.28
CA PHE A 222 1.24 25.18 -3.76
C PHE A 222 0.04 26.04 -3.35
N THR A 223 -1.15 25.44 -3.27
CA THR A 223 -2.34 26.16 -2.80
C THR A 223 -2.28 26.38 -1.29
N ALA A 224 -1.88 25.36 -0.53
CA ALA A 224 -1.72 25.42 0.91
C ALA A 224 -0.62 26.42 1.33
N SER A 225 0.47 26.54 0.57
CA SER A 225 1.57 27.45 0.88
C SER A 225 1.16 28.93 0.89
N LYS A 226 0.10 29.31 0.16
CA LYS A 226 -0.39 30.70 0.11
C LYS A 226 -0.98 31.18 1.43
N ASN A 227 -1.50 30.26 2.24
CA ASN A 227 -2.12 30.54 3.54
C ASN A 227 -1.28 30.01 4.70
N ARG A 228 -0.02 29.66 4.43
CA ARG A 228 0.86 29.10 5.45
C ARG A 228 1.31 30.22 6.37
N LYS A 229 1.11 30.01 7.66
CA LYS A 229 1.55 30.93 8.69
C LYS A 229 3.07 30.99 8.77
N THR A 230 3.57 32.15 9.14
CA THR A 230 5.00 32.43 9.28
C THR A 230 5.32 32.84 10.72
N ILE A 231 6.53 32.53 11.15
CA ILE A 231 7.09 32.92 12.44
C ILE A 231 8.22 33.89 12.13
N LYS A 232 8.05 35.15 12.53
CA LYS A 232 9.06 36.21 12.41
C LYS A 232 9.88 36.29 13.68
N LEU A 233 11.15 35.93 13.59
CA LEU A 233 12.12 35.96 14.69
C LEU A 233 12.62 37.41 14.95
N PRO A 234 13.14 37.71 16.15
CA PRO A 234 13.65 39.05 16.51
C PRO A 234 14.75 39.59 15.61
N ASN A 235 15.57 38.69 15.06
CA ASN A 235 16.65 39.04 14.15
C ASN A 235 16.15 39.35 12.72
N GLY A 236 14.83 39.34 12.49
CA GLY A 236 14.19 39.63 11.21
C GLY A 236 14.03 38.41 10.31
N ALA A 237 14.56 37.24 10.68
CA ALA A 237 14.37 36.01 9.90
C ALA A 237 12.92 35.53 9.95
N GLU A 238 12.44 35.00 8.84
CA GLU A 238 11.09 34.43 8.70
C GLU A 238 11.20 32.94 8.43
N ILE A 239 10.53 32.14 9.25
CA ILE A 239 10.42 30.70 9.10
C ILE A 239 8.95 30.30 9.02
N PHE A 240 8.64 29.11 8.52
CA PHE A 240 7.25 28.66 8.43
C PHE A 240 6.78 27.99 9.71
N GLU A 241 5.52 28.21 10.08
CA GLU A 241 4.86 27.42 11.10
C GLU A 241 4.76 25.93 10.65
N PRO A 242 4.92 24.96 11.56
CA PRO A 242 4.66 23.56 11.25
C PRO A 242 3.20 23.37 10.79
N SER A 243 3.01 22.46 9.85
CA SER A 243 1.69 22.18 9.28
C SER A 243 0.81 21.48 10.31
N LYS A 244 -0.42 21.96 10.44
CA LYS A 244 -1.45 21.31 11.27
C LYS A 244 -2.03 20.12 10.51
N LEU A 245 -1.79 18.92 11.04
CA LEU A 245 -2.35 17.65 10.62
C LEU A 245 -3.67 17.37 11.35
N LYS A 246 -4.32 16.24 11.03
CA LYS A 246 -5.56 15.81 11.71
C LYS A 246 -5.38 15.59 13.21
N ASN A 247 -4.20 15.12 13.63
CA ASN A 247 -3.92 14.69 15.00
C ASN A 247 -2.90 15.60 15.72
N GLY A 248 -2.78 16.87 15.33
CA GLY A 248 -1.79 17.80 15.88
C GLY A 248 -0.91 18.41 14.80
N TYR A 249 0.30 18.85 15.14
CA TYR A 249 1.26 19.41 14.18
C TYR A 249 2.24 18.34 13.66
N SER A 250 2.92 18.64 12.56
CA SER A 250 3.94 17.76 11.98
C SER A 250 5.24 17.77 12.81
N GLU A 251 5.62 16.61 13.35
CA GLU A 251 6.86 16.42 14.13
C GLU A 251 8.11 16.78 13.31
N SER A 252 8.16 16.35 12.04
CA SER A 252 9.28 16.65 11.15
C SER A 252 9.41 18.14 10.84
N GLU A 253 8.30 18.87 10.74
CA GLU A 253 8.36 20.32 10.53
C GLU A 253 8.67 21.08 11.84
N THR A 254 8.27 20.55 13.00
CA THR A 254 8.72 21.05 14.31
C THR A 254 10.23 20.95 14.47
N PHE A 255 10.83 19.83 14.03
CA PHE A 255 12.29 19.68 13.99
C PHE A 255 12.95 20.77 13.14
N VAL A 256 12.41 21.07 11.94
CA VAL A 256 12.91 22.16 11.08
C VAL A 256 12.85 23.52 11.79
N VAL A 257 11.74 23.81 12.48
CA VAL A 257 11.60 25.06 13.25
C VAL A 257 12.63 25.14 14.38
N LEU A 258 12.80 24.06 15.14
CA LEU A 258 13.77 24.01 16.23
C LEU A 258 15.21 24.18 15.73
N MET A 259 15.55 23.58 14.60
CA MET A 259 16.87 23.74 13.98
C MET A 259 17.10 25.17 13.50
N ALA A 260 16.08 25.82 12.92
CA ALA A 260 16.18 27.22 12.57
C ALA A 260 16.40 28.11 13.81
N ILE A 261 15.71 27.83 14.93
CA ILE A 261 15.91 28.55 16.19
C ILE A 261 17.36 28.37 16.69
N ILE A 262 17.86 27.13 16.78
CA ILE A 262 19.23 26.83 17.23
C ILE A 262 20.28 27.49 16.31
N GLN A 263 20.05 27.50 14.99
CA GLN A 263 20.97 28.15 14.06
C GLN A 263 21.00 29.68 14.24
N HIS A 264 19.85 30.30 14.49
CA HIS A 264 19.76 31.75 14.69
C HIS A 264 20.16 32.19 16.10
N PHE A 265 20.07 31.30 17.08
CA PHE A 265 20.43 31.54 18.48
C PHE A 265 21.21 30.32 19.04
N PRO A 266 22.51 30.17 18.70
CA PRO A 266 23.30 28.98 19.04
C PRO A 266 23.41 28.68 20.53
N ASP A 267 23.45 29.72 21.37
CA ASP A 267 23.60 29.61 22.82
C ASP A 267 22.25 29.68 23.57
N LEU A 268 21.13 29.59 22.86
CA LEU A 268 19.80 29.74 23.48
C LEU A 268 19.46 28.62 24.47
N PHE A 269 19.85 27.39 24.14
CA PHE A 269 19.54 26.24 24.97
C PHE A 269 20.76 25.79 25.77
N SER A 270 20.52 25.39 27.02
CA SER A 270 21.57 24.92 27.93
C SER A 270 22.08 23.50 27.64
N PHE A 271 21.38 22.73 26.79
CA PHE A 271 21.78 21.37 26.44
C PHE A 271 22.77 21.33 25.27
N LYS A 272 23.68 20.34 25.30
CA LYS A 272 24.60 20.05 24.21
C LYS A 272 24.05 18.94 23.32
N LEU A 273 23.71 19.26 22.08
CA LEU A 273 23.29 18.30 21.07
C LEU A 273 24.48 17.41 20.65
N LEU A 274 24.32 16.09 20.77
CA LEU A 274 25.31 15.08 20.37
C LEU A 274 24.99 14.45 19.02
N ASP A 275 23.72 14.12 18.79
CA ASP A 275 23.25 13.47 17.56
C ASP A 275 21.76 13.79 17.29
N TYR A 276 21.37 13.73 16.02
CA TYR A 276 19.98 13.76 15.56
C TYR A 276 19.81 12.76 14.40
N ASN A 277 19.46 11.51 14.73
CA ASN A 277 19.28 10.45 13.75
C ASN A 277 17.80 10.27 13.40
N THR A 278 17.42 10.56 12.15
CA THR A 278 16.03 10.49 11.70
C THR A 278 15.57 9.09 11.24
N THR A 279 16.39 8.05 11.39
CA THR A 279 16.08 6.69 10.90
C THR A 279 15.05 5.97 11.78
N LYS A 280 14.95 6.33 13.06
CA LYS A 280 14.01 5.74 14.04
C LYS A 280 13.37 6.82 14.92
N GLY A 281 12.55 7.68 14.32
CA GLY A 281 12.02 8.88 14.99
C GLY A 281 12.94 10.07 14.81
N ILE A 282 12.53 11.25 15.26
CA ILE A 282 13.31 12.49 15.15
C ILE A 282 13.61 12.98 16.57
N ASP A 283 14.31 12.18 17.37
CA ASP A 283 14.67 12.57 18.74
C ASP A 283 16.15 12.97 18.80
N PHE A 284 16.48 13.89 19.71
CA PHE A 284 17.85 14.35 19.90
C PHE A 284 18.54 13.56 20.98
N VAL A 285 19.79 13.18 20.73
CA VAL A 285 20.68 12.66 21.77
C VAL A 285 21.45 13.84 22.36
N VAL A 286 21.39 13.99 23.68
CA VAL A 286 22.10 15.03 24.42
C VAL A 286 22.97 14.45 25.52
N ASP A 287 24.01 15.19 25.88
CA ASP A 287 24.80 14.92 27.08
C ASP A 287 24.09 15.49 28.31
N TYR A 288 23.64 14.61 29.20
CA TYR A 288 23.08 14.97 30.49
C TYR A 288 23.97 14.43 31.62
N LEU A 289 24.78 15.30 32.21
CA LEU A 289 25.69 14.98 33.31
C LEU A 289 26.65 13.80 33.01
N GLY A 290 27.13 13.68 31.76
CA GLY A 290 28.02 12.62 31.32
C GLY A 290 27.31 11.35 30.84
N TYR A 291 25.97 11.35 30.78
CA TYR A 291 25.16 10.23 30.29
C TYR A 291 24.30 10.64 29.09
N PRO A 292 24.19 9.78 28.05
CA PRO A 292 23.33 10.07 26.91
C PRO A 292 21.85 9.95 27.30
N LYS A 293 21.08 10.99 26.98
CA LYS A 293 19.62 11.04 27.14
C LYS A 293 18.97 11.56 25.88
N TYR A 294 17.69 11.26 25.70
CA TYR A 294 16.88 11.80 24.62
C TYR A 294 16.25 13.14 25.01
N ILE A 295 16.19 14.06 24.06
CA ILE A 295 15.12 15.07 24.01
C ILE A 295 14.10 14.56 23.01
N GLU A 296 12.92 14.20 23.50
CA GLU A 296 11.82 13.72 22.68
C GLU A 296 11.21 14.89 21.90
N LEU A 297 11.11 14.76 20.58
CA LEU A 297 10.41 15.74 19.75
C LEU A 297 9.01 15.27 19.42
N LYS A 298 8.07 16.20 19.50
CA LYS A 298 6.68 15.97 19.08
C LYS A 298 6.15 17.15 18.29
N GLY A 299 5.31 16.87 17.29
CA GLY A 299 4.51 17.92 16.68
C GLY A 299 3.53 18.51 17.69
N THR A 300 2.76 17.64 18.33
CA THR A 300 1.88 17.98 19.45
C THR A 300 2.08 16.98 20.58
N LEU A 301 2.26 17.48 21.80
CA LEU A 301 2.28 16.61 22.97
C LEU A 301 0.88 16.07 23.22
N THR A 302 0.75 14.75 23.29
CA THR A 302 -0.51 14.04 23.59
C THR A 302 -0.32 13.13 24.81
N LYS A 303 -1.40 12.50 25.28
CA LYS A 303 -1.40 11.65 26.49
C LYS A 303 -0.58 10.37 26.37
N LYS A 304 -0.19 9.95 25.17
CA LYS A 304 0.53 8.69 24.94
C LYS A 304 1.86 8.95 24.26
N ILE A 305 2.93 8.43 24.86
CA ILE A 305 4.30 8.58 24.39
C ILE A 305 4.85 7.21 23.99
N ASN A 306 5.53 7.15 22.83
CA ASN A 306 6.03 5.90 22.26
C ASN A 306 7.49 5.59 22.66
N HIS A 307 8.05 6.36 23.60
CA HIS A 307 9.43 6.26 24.07
C HIS A 307 9.44 6.16 25.60
N PRO A 308 10.25 5.26 26.21
CA PRO A 308 10.30 5.11 27.66
C PRO A 308 10.86 6.36 28.36
N PHE A 309 10.14 6.88 29.36
CA PHE A 309 10.51 8.09 30.11
C PHE A 309 11.89 8.00 30.76
N ARG A 310 12.33 6.81 31.15
CA ARG A 310 13.66 6.61 31.78
C ARG A 310 14.83 7.08 30.91
N TYR A 311 14.66 7.15 29.59
CA TYR A 311 15.70 7.61 28.67
C TYR A 311 15.52 9.05 28.22
N ILE A 312 14.42 9.70 28.60
CA ILE A 312 14.08 11.07 28.19
C ILE A 312 14.54 12.03 29.28
N HIS A 313 15.24 13.08 28.86
CA HIS A 313 15.63 14.21 29.71
C HIS A 313 14.60 15.35 29.60
N LYS A 314 14.14 15.64 28.39
CA LYS A 314 13.26 16.77 28.08
C LYS A 314 12.34 16.44 26.91
N PHE A 315 11.20 17.13 26.82
CA PHE A 315 10.36 17.14 25.63
C PHE A 315 10.43 18.51 24.96
N ILE A 316 10.44 18.52 23.63
CA ILE A 316 10.19 19.73 22.85
C ILE A 316 9.03 19.44 21.90
N CYS A 317 8.00 20.28 21.95
CA CYS A 317 6.84 20.14 21.09
C CYS A 317 6.43 21.49 20.50
N TYR A 318 5.72 21.48 19.36
CA TYR A 318 5.20 22.73 18.81
C TYR A 318 3.96 23.20 19.59
N ASP A 319 3.03 22.30 19.89
CA ASP A 319 1.80 22.60 20.64
C ASP A 319 1.50 21.50 21.67
N ILE A 320 0.59 21.76 22.61
CA ILE A 320 0.20 20.81 23.66
C ILE A 320 -1.32 20.56 23.58
N ASP A 321 -1.70 19.29 23.51
CA ASP A 321 -3.11 18.81 23.54
C ASP A 321 -3.36 17.93 24.79
N VAL A 322 -2.77 18.34 25.91
CA VAL A 322 -2.92 17.72 27.22
C VAL A 322 -3.27 18.83 28.21
N SER A 323 -4.35 18.64 28.96
CA SER A 323 -4.79 19.64 29.93
C SER A 323 -3.97 19.58 31.22
N LYS A 324 -3.95 20.70 31.96
CA LYS A 324 -3.29 20.77 33.27
C LYS A 324 -3.81 19.66 34.20
N ASN A 325 -2.87 19.00 34.88
CA ASN A 325 -3.10 17.86 35.78
C ASN A 325 -3.62 16.58 35.11
N GLU A 326 -3.58 16.48 33.78
CA GLU A 326 -3.85 15.20 33.11
C GLU A 326 -2.63 14.30 33.09
N ILE A 327 -2.90 13.00 33.04
CA ILE A 327 -1.89 11.95 33.01
C ILE A 327 -1.38 11.78 31.57
N VAL A 328 -0.05 11.70 31.45
CA VAL A 328 0.69 11.29 30.27
C VAL A 328 1.41 9.99 30.58
N GLU A 329 1.18 9.00 29.74
CA GLU A 329 1.68 7.63 29.88
C GLU A 329 2.66 7.31 28.74
N ASP A 330 3.73 6.57 29.05
CA ASP A 330 4.62 6.00 28.04
C ASP A 330 4.24 4.55 27.72
N MET A 331 5.16 3.81 27.10
CA MET A 331 5.00 2.38 26.83
C MET A 331 5.13 1.50 28.09
N GLU A 332 5.66 2.06 29.16
CA GLU A 332 5.85 1.40 30.44
C GLU A 332 4.66 1.77 31.38
N PRO A 333 4.45 1.08 32.51
CA PRO A 333 3.34 1.42 33.41
C PRO A 333 3.58 2.71 34.22
N PHE A 334 4.45 3.62 33.74
CA PHE A 334 4.80 4.84 34.43
C PHE A 334 3.79 5.95 34.11
N LYS A 335 3.34 6.64 35.15
CA LYS A 335 2.40 7.75 35.05
C LYS A 335 3.10 9.04 35.39
N THR A 336 2.96 10.02 34.51
CA THR A 336 3.38 11.39 34.77
C THR A 336 2.18 12.31 34.69
N THR A 337 2.15 13.35 35.50
CA THR A 337 1.09 14.36 35.49
C THR A 337 1.64 15.66 34.93
N LEU A 338 0.96 16.23 33.95
CA LEU A 338 1.35 17.52 33.36
C LEU A 338 1.07 18.67 34.32
N LYS A 339 2.11 19.36 34.76
CA LYS A 339 2.03 20.62 35.50
C LYS A 339 2.31 21.81 34.58
N VAL A 340 1.62 22.91 34.88
CA VAL A 340 1.76 24.19 34.15
C VAL A 340 2.19 25.25 35.16
N ILE A 341 3.33 25.89 34.89
CA ILE A 341 3.99 26.89 35.74
C ILE A 341 4.01 28.21 34.98
N ARG A 342 3.13 29.16 35.33
CA ARG A 342 2.93 30.40 34.54
C ARG A 342 4.10 31.37 34.55
N ASN A 343 4.88 31.39 35.63
CA ASN A 343 6.01 32.31 35.81
C ASN A 343 7.31 31.50 35.95
N ASN A 344 7.47 30.49 35.11
CA ASN A 344 8.71 29.71 35.14
C ASN A 344 9.86 30.56 34.61
N VAL A 345 11.08 30.19 34.97
CA VAL A 345 12.30 30.92 34.61
C VAL A 345 13.05 30.09 33.57
N PHE A 346 13.28 30.64 32.39
CA PHE A 346 14.00 29.94 31.33
C PHE A 346 15.52 29.99 31.58
N GLU A 347 16.17 28.83 31.51
CA GLU A 347 17.63 28.70 31.64
C GLU A 347 18.27 28.67 30.24
N SER A 348 19.19 29.60 30.00
CA SER A 348 19.83 29.81 28.70
C SER A 348 21.33 30.01 28.87
N ASN A 349 22.14 29.59 27.88
CA ASN A 349 23.57 29.96 27.84
C ASN A 349 23.79 31.37 27.25
N ASP A 350 22.74 31.98 26.70
CA ASP A 350 22.70 33.36 26.21
C ASP A 350 22.05 34.28 27.25
N ASP A 351 22.84 35.21 27.79
CA ASP A 351 22.45 36.19 28.83
C ASP A 351 21.20 37.02 28.46
N ARG A 352 20.90 37.18 27.16
CA ARG A 352 19.73 37.95 26.70
C ARG A 352 18.41 37.23 26.98
N PHE A 353 18.47 35.91 27.08
CA PHE A 353 17.30 35.04 27.28
C PHE A 353 17.33 34.35 28.65
N ASP A 354 18.50 34.29 29.31
CA ASP A 354 18.61 33.72 30.64
C ASP A 354 17.70 34.45 31.62
N LYS A 355 17.00 33.66 32.43
CA LYS A 355 16.03 34.09 33.43
C LYS A 355 14.79 34.83 32.92
N LYS A 356 14.52 34.80 31.61
CA LYS A 356 13.22 35.29 31.09
C LYS A 356 12.07 34.45 31.64
N GLN A 357 10.96 35.13 31.97
CA GLN A 357 9.75 34.46 32.45
C GLN A 357 8.94 33.90 31.29
N TYR A 358 8.44 32.68 31.45
CA TYR A 358 7.59 32.02 30.47
C TYR A 358 6.65 30.99 31.12
N THR A 359 5.68 30.55 30.35
CA THR A 359 4.81 29.43 30.71
C THR A 359 5.58 28.12 30.55
N GLY A 360 6.09 27.62 31.66
CA GLY A 360 6.76 26.32 31.74
C GLY A 360 5.78 25.16 31.86
N TYR A 361 6.13 24.03 31.27
CA TYR A 361 5.39 22.77 31.36
C TYR A 361 6.33 21.69 31.89
N VAL A 362 5.84 20.85 32.80
CA VAL A 362 6.64 19.79 33.43
C VAL A 362 5.81 18.53 33.53
N LEU A 363 6.38 17.38 33.18
CA LEU A 363 5.83 16.07 33.47
C LEU A 363 6.40 15.60 34.82
N GLU A 364 5.55 15.60 35.84
CA GLU A 364 5.91 15.13 37.18
C GLU A 364 5.55 13.66 37.36
N PRO A 365 6.51 12.77 37.65
CA PRO A 365 6.24 11.34 37.85
C PRO A 365 5.44 11.09 39.14
N GLU A 366 4.51 10.15 39.08
CA GLU A 366 3.73 9.73 40.24
C GLU A 366 4.43 8.58 40.99
N GLY A 367 4.82 8.82 42.24
CA GLY A 367 5.13 7.76 43.20
C GLY A 367 6.38 6.90 42.90
N THR A 368 7.30 7.37 42.05
CA THR A 368 8.53 6.64 41.70
C THR A 368 9.78 7.54 41.77
N THR A 369 10.88 7.01 42.30
CA THR A 369 12.20 7.65 42.29
C THR A 369 13.02 7.32 41.03
N ILE A 370 12.49 6.47 40.15
CA ILE A 370 13.19 5.92 38.97
C ILE A 370 13.21 6.92 37.82
N ILE A 371 12.21 7.79 37.73
CA ILE A 371 12.07 8.79 36.66
C ILE A 371 12.19 10.17 37.30
N GLN A 372 12.92 11.08 36.64
CA GLN A 372 13.02 12.47 37.05
C GLN A 372 11.89 13.29 36.41
N SER A 373 11.56 14.43 37.00
CA SER A 373 10.68 15.41 36.35
C SER A 373 11.27 15.83 35.01
N MET A 374 10.48 15.78 33.94
CA MET A 374 10.91 16.16 32.60
C MET A 374 10.29 17.49 32.22
N GLU A 375 11.12 18.47 31.87
CA GLU A 375 10.63 19.73 31.30
C GLU A 375 10.03 19.47 29.90
N VAL A 376 8.97 20.21 29.58
CA VAL A 376 8.36 20.27 28.26
C VAL A 376 8.46 21.71 27.75
N ILE A 377 9.20 21.92 26.65
CA ILE A 377 9.24 23.21 25.97
C ILE A 377 8.18 23.19 24.86
N CYS A 378 7.13 24.02 25.03
CA CYS A 378 6.14 24.28 23.99
C CYS A 378 6.63 25.43 23.11
N LEU A 379 7.13 25.12 21.91
CA LEU A 379 7.75 26.11 21.02
C LEU A 379 6.80 27.24 20.66
N LYS A 380 5.49 26.98 20.50
CA LYS A 380 4.53 28.02 20.13
C LYS A 380 4.40 29.12 21.17
N SER A 381 4.32 28.79 22.46
CA SER A 381 4.33 29.80 23.53
C SER A 381 5.73 30.35 23.77
N PHE A 382 6.75 29.50 23.75
CA PHE A 382 8.15 29.87 23.94
C PHE A 382 8.65 30.91 22.92
N LEU A 383 8.29 30.73 21.64
CA LEU A 383 8.61 31.66 20.55
C LEU A 383 8.10 33.07 20.87
N VAL A 384 6.91 33.20 21.42
CA VAL A 384 6.29 34.50 21.70
C VAL A 384 6.79 35.08 23.03
N GLU A 385 6.87 34.27 24.08
CA GLU A 385 7.16 34.72 25.45
C GLU A 385 8.66 34.94 25.73
N VAL A 386 9.53 34.07 25.19
CA VAL A 386 10.98 34.13 25.43
C VAL A 386 11.69 34.82 24.27
N LEU A 387 11.36 34.41 23.05
CA LEU A 387 11.99 34.90 21.84
C LEU A 387 11.29 36.12 21.24
N ASP A 388 10.23 36.68 21.82
CA ASP A 388 9.54 37.87 21.28
C ASP A 388 9.14 37.75 19.77
N ALA A 389 8.94 36.52 19.29
CA ALA A 389 8.63 36.23 17.89
C ALA A 389 7.16 36.49 17.58
N LYS A 390 6.86 36.82 16.32
CA LYS A 390 5.48 37.07 15.85
C LYS A 390 5.03 35.96 14.91
N ILE A 391 3.94 35.29 15.28
CA ILE A 391 3.30 34.27 14.44
C ILE A 391 2.18 34.96 13.63
N GLN A 392 2.28 34.93 12.30
CA GLN A 392 1.40 35.64 11.36
C GLN A 392 0.71 34.67 10.41
#